data_AF-A0A7S2R173-F1
#
_entry.id   AF-A0A7S2R173-F1
#
_cell.length_a   1.000
_cell.length_b   1.000
_cell.length_c   1.000
_cell.angle_alpha   90.00
_cell.angle_beta   90.00
_cell.angle_gamma   90.00
#
_symmetry.space_group_name_H-M   'P 1'
#
loop_
_entity.id
_entity.type
_entity.pdbx_description
1 polymer ?
#
loop_
_entity_poly.entity_id
_entity_poly.type
_entity_poly.pdbx_seq_one_letter_code
_entity_poly.pdbx_strand_id
1 'polypeptide(L)'
;YYSVIGRSYNWQSLTFPINPECSMPGSSYLFRSKLRLHSNIIIGGAKVEMRTWDQDGKENSRITIVTCPTLGGNLGWVECYGGFTFEEKHSNASRIEWRLITGADKLSDIDYKDISIAISQGSVDKIVVDKSVEGCWGVGSEILI
;
A
#
# COMPACT_ATOMS: atom_id res chain seq x y z
N TYR A 1 7.62 -11.36 -11.93
CA TYR A 1 6.99 -11.57 -10.61
C TYR A 1 8.09 -11.51 -9.57
N TYR A 2 7.75 -11.31 -8.31
CA TYR A 2 8.69 -11.25 -7.20
C TYR A 2 8.38 -12.37 -6.21
N SER A 3 9.40 -12.91 -5.54
CA SER A 3 9.25 -14.00 -4.57
C SER A 3 9.92 -13.65 -3.26
N VAL A 4 9.23 -13.95 -2.16
CA VAL A 4 9.80 -13.91 -0.81
C VAL A 4 9.97 -15.34 -0.37
N ILE A 5 11.22 -15.78 -0.33
CA ILE A 5 11.61 -17.15 -0.03
C ILE A 5 12.22 -17.27 1.37
N GLY A 6 12.14 -18.45 1.98
CA GLY A 6 12.81 -18.76 3.25
C GLY A 6 12.23 -17.99 4.43
N ARG A 7 10.89 -17.90 4.48
CA ARG A 7 10.18 -17.17 5.53
C ARG A 7 10.20 -17.95 6.85
N SER A 8 10.44 -17.23 7.94
CA SER A 8 10.35 -17.70 9.33
C SER A 8 9.14 -17.11 10.05
N TYR A 9 8.54 -16.05 9.51
CA TYR A 9 7.38 -15.38 10.09
C TYR A 9 6.32 -15.00 9.05
N ASN A 10 5.05 -15.01 9.47
CA ASN A 10 3.90 -14.68 8.62
C ASN A 10 3.88 -13.23 8.10
N TRP A 11 4.66 -12.33 8.70
CA TRP A 11 4.77 -10.92 8.30
C TRP A 11 5.97 -10.65 7.39
N GLN A 12 6.89 -11.60 7.21
CA GLN A 12 7.98 -11.46 6.25
C GLN A 12 7.39 -11.49 4.85
N SER A 13 7.45 -10.35 4.17
CA SER A 13 6.78 -10.08 2.90
C SER A 13 7.50 -8.91 2.21
N LEU A 14 7.03 -8.53 1.02
CA LEU A 14 7.39 -7.24 0.45
C LEU A 14 6.77 -6.12 1.28
N THR A 15 7.62 -5.13 1.61
CA THR A 15 7.21 -3.88 2.24
C THR A 15 7.22 -2.78 1.19
N PHE A 16 6.12 -2.03 1.13
CA PHE A 16 5.94 -0.91 0.21
C PHE A 16 5.93 0.39 1.03
N PRO A 17 6.99 1.21 0.96
CA PRO A 17 6.98 2.52 1.59
C PRO A 17 6.00 3.43 0.84
N ILE A 18 5.17 4.16 1.59
CA ILE A 18 4.30 5.21 1.06
C ILE A 18 4.87 6.55 1.49
N ASN A 19 4.97 7.51 0.56
CA ASN A 19 5.40 8.86 0.89
C ASN A 19 4.34 9.51 1.82
N PRO A 20 4.69 9.90 3.05
CA PRO A 20 3.75 10.54 3.97
C PRO A 20 3.13 11.84 3.42
N GLU A 21 3.83 12.55 2.53
CA GLU A 21 3.28 13.74 1.88
C GLU A 21 2.09 13.40 0.96
N CYS A 22 1.98 12.15 0.51
CA CYS A 22 0.89 11.70 -0.33
C CYS A 22 -0.28 11.08 0.47
N SER A 23 -0.17 10.99 1.80
CA SER A 23 -1.18 10.38 2.68
C SER A 23 -2.02 11.42 3.42
N MET A 24 -2.56 12.40 2.69
CA MET A 24 -3.43 13.42 3.26
C MET A 24 -4.75 12.79 3.75
N PRO A 25 -5.37 13.33 4.81
CA PRO A 25 -6.71 12.91 5.23
C PRO A 25 -7.70 12.99 4.06
N GLY A 26 -8.49 11.92 3.87
CA GLY A 26 -9.43 11.76 2.77
C GLY A 26 -8.82 11.19 1.47
N SER A 27 -7.49 11.14 1.34
CA SER A 27 -6.87 10.47 0.20
C SER A 27 -7.13 8.96 0.26
N SER A 28 -7.58 8.40 -0.84
CA SER A 28 -7.89 6.99 -0.99
C SER A 28 -6.93 6.33 -1.95
N TYR A 29 -6.44 5.16 -1.56
CA TYR A 29 -5.49 4.36 -2.31
C TYR A 29 -6.09 3.00 -2.61
N LEU A 30 -5.81 2.47 -3.79
CA LEU A 30 -6.15 1.12 -4.21
C LEU A 30 -4.89 0.27 -4.28
N PHE A 31 -4.91 -0.85 -3.57
CA PHE A 31 -3.97 -1.94 -3.72
C PHE A 31 -4.53 -2.97 -4.69
N ARG A 32 -3.69 -3.47 -5.60
CA ARG A 32 -3.96 -4.65 -6.41
C ARG A 32 -2.70 -5.48 -6.57
N SER A 33 -2.81 -6.79 -6.46
CA SER A 33 -1.74 -7.74 -6.76
C SER A 33 -2.30 -9.13 -7.00
N LYS A 34 -1.58 -9.94 -7.78
CA LYS A 34 -1.75 -11.40 -7.84
C LYS A 34 -0.78 -12.04 -6.87
N LEU A 35 -1.31 -12.87 -5.98
CA LEU A 35 -0.55 -13.55 -4.94
C LEU A 35 -0.57 -15.05 -5.19
N ARG A 36 0.55 -15.73 -4.96
CA ARG A 36 0.61 -17.20 -4.95
C ARG A 36 1.40 -17.64 -3.73
N LEU A 37 0.75 -18.38 -2.84
CA LEU A 37 1.38 -18.95 -1.65
C LEU A 37 1.74 -20.41 -1.92
N HIS A 38 3.01 -20.77 -1.70
CA HIS A 38 3.52 -22.14 -1.86
C HIS A 38 3.25 -22.98 -0.63
N SER A 39 1.98 -23.07 -0.24
CA SER A 39 1.50 -23.86 0.90
C SER A 39 0.61 -24.99 0.41
N ASN A 40 0.77 -26.17 1.00
CA ASN A 40 -0.13 -27.31 0.78
C ASN A 40 -1.48 -27.15 1.53
N ILE A 41 -1.58 -26.18 2.43
CA ILE A 41 -2.77 -25.90 3.22
C ILE A 41 -3.46 -24.65 2.66
N ILE A 42 -4.78 -24.67 2.61
CA ILE A 42 -5.57 -23.45 2.33
C ILE A 42 -5.58 -22.59 3.59
N ILE A 43 -5.16 -21.34 3.44
CA ILE A 43 -5.25 -20.34 4.49
C ILE A 43 -6.27 -19.27 4.14
N GLY A 44 -7.05 -18.88 5.15
CA GLY A 44 -7.79 -17.62 5.15
C GLY A 44 -7.00 -16.53 5.88
N GLY A 45 -7.46 -15.28 5.72
CA GLY A 45 -6.95 -14.17 6.53
C GLY A 45 -5.58 -13.63 6.12
N ALA A 46 -5.16 -13.86 4.88
CA ALA A 46 -4.09 -13.06 4.30
C ALA A 46 -4.56 -11.61 4.19
N LYS A 47 -3.74 -10.65 4.61
CA LYS A 47 -4.13 -9.24 4.69
C LYS A 47 -2.98 -8.32 4.33
N VAL A 48 -3.31 -7.18 3.75
CA VAL A 48 -2.37 -6.06 3.67
C VAL A 48 -2.56 -5.21 4.92
N GLU A 49 -1.48 -4.98 5.66
CA GLU A 49 -1.45 -4.09 6.80
C GLU A 49 -0.77 -2.77 6.43
N MET A 50 -1.30 -1.67 6.96
CA MET A 50 -0.60 -0.40 7.03
C MET A 50 -0.03 -0.21 8.43
N ARG A 51 1.22 0.23 8.49
CA ARG A 51 1.90 0.68 9.70
C ARG A 51 2.29 2.13 9.53
N THR A 52 2.17 2.89 10.62
CA THR A 52 2.62 4.28 10.67
C THR A 52 3.52 4.47 11.89
N TRP A 53 4.41 5.46 11.79
CA TRP A 53 5.32 5.83 12.86
C TRP A 53 5.22 7.33 13.13
N ASP A 54 5.43 7.72 14.39
CA ASP A 54 5.54 9.11 14.81
C ASP A 54 6.94 9.69 14.50
N GLN A 55 7.14 10.98 14.81
CA GLN A 55 8.42 11.67 14.56
C GLN A 55 9.60 11.11 15.36
N ASP A 56 9.34 10.43 16.48
CA ASP A 56 10.36 9.76 17.30
C ASP A 56 10.71 8.35 16.76
N GLY A 57 10.08 7.94 15.66
CA GLY A 57 10.27 6.63 15.05
C GLY A 57 9.57 5.49 15.78
N LYS A 58 8.64 5.78 16.68
CA LYS A 58 7.82 4.78 17.36
C LYS A 58 6.57 4.46 16.54
N GLU A 59 6.24 3.17 16.44
CA GLU A 59 5.02 2.74 15.73
C GLU A 59 3.79 3.26 16.49
N ASN A 60 2.97 4.09 15.82
CA ASN A 60 1.79 4.71 16.40
C ASN A 60 0.47 4.06 15.93
N SER A 61 0.46 3.39 14.78
CA SER A 61 -0.70 2.64 14.28
C SER A 61 -0.31 1.41 13.49
N ARG A 62 -1.13 0.36 13.60
CA ARG A 62 -1.08 -0.85 12.78
C ARG A 62 -2.50 -1.30 12.49
N ILE A 63 -2.92 -1.23 11.22
CA ILE A 63 -4.27 -1.56 10.81
C ILE A 63 -4.29 -2.47 9.60
N THR A 64 -5.37 -3.23 9.45
CA THR A 64 -5.64 -4.01 8.24
C THR A 64 -6.31 -3.11 7.23
N ILE A 65 -5.73 -2.99 6.03
CA ILE A 65 -6.26 -2.14 4.96
C ILE A 65 -6.90 -2.92 3.82
N VAL A 66 -6.48 -4.17 3.62
CA VAL A 66 -7.09 -5.08 2.63
C VAL A 66 -7.11 -6.49 3.22
N THR A 67 -8.23 -7.19 3.10
CA THR A 67 -8.32 -8.63 3.36
C THR A 67 -8.33 -9.36 2.02
N CYS A 68 -7.32 -10.20 1.79
CA CYS A 68 -7.22 -10.98 0.57
C CYS A 68 -8.13 -12.22 0.63
N PRO A 69 -8.52 -12.78 -0.53
CA PRO A 69 -9.14 -14.10 -0.58
C PRO A 69 -8.22 -15.20 -0.02
N THR A 70 -8.77 -16.41 0.11
CA THR A 70 -8.01 -17.58 0.55
C THR A 70 -6.83 -17.88 -0.39
N LEU A 71 -5.71 -18.31 0.19
CA LEU A 71 -4.47 -18.64 -0.52
C LEU A 71 -4.03 -20.08 -0.19
N GLY A 72 -3.09 -20.63 -0.95
CA GLY A 72 -2.52 -21.96 -0.71
C GLY A 72 -3.36 -23.10 -1.29
N GLY A 73 -3.12 -24.34 -0.87
CA GLY A 73 -3.88 -25.53 -1.29
C GLY A 73 -3.96 -25.75 -2.80
N ASN A 74 -2.91 -25.40 -3.54
CA ASN A 74 -2.83 -25.45 -5.00
C ASN A 74 -3.77 -24.48 -5.76
N LEU A 75 -4.31 -23.44 -5.10
CA LEU A 75 -5.14 -22.42 -5.75
C LEU A 75 -4.41 -21.61 -6.84
N GLY A 76 -3.07 -21.64 -6.85
CA GLY A 76 -2.26 -20.91 -7.82
C GLY A 76 -2.25 -19.40 -7.56
N TRP A 77 -2.40 -18.61 -8.63
CA TRP A 77 -2.43 -17.15 -8.54
C TRP A 77 -3.84 -16.66 -8.18
N VAL A 78 -3.94 -15.91 -7.09
CA VAL A 78 -5.19 -15.34 -6.56
C VAL A 78 -5.10 -13.82 -6.61
N GLU A 79 -6.14 -13.15 -7.10
CA GLU A 79 -6.21 -11.68 -7.08
C GLU A 79 -6.54 -11.18 -5.67
N CYS A 80 -5.69 -10.30 -5.13
CA CYS A 80 -5.97 -9.53 -3.94
C CYS A 80 -6.06 -8.05 -4.31
N TYR A 81 -7.19 -7.44 -3.99
CA TYR A 81 -7.44 -6.03 -4.25
C TYR A 81 -8.26 -5.42 -3.13
N GLY A 82 -8.09 -4.13 -2.90
CA GLY A 82 -8.86 -3.39 -1.91
C GLY A 82 -8.41 -1.94 -1.84
N GLY A 83 -9.19 -1.15 -1.12
CA GLY A 83 -8.95 0.28 -0.97
C GLY A 83 -8.80 0.69 0.49
N PHE A 84 -8.05 1.76 0.72
CA PHE A 84 -7.92 2.38 2.02
C PHE A 84 -7.92 3.89 1.92
N THR A 85 -8.67 4.54 2.81
CA THR A 85 -8.76 6.00 2.91
C THR A 85 -8.01 6.46 4.16
N PHE A 86 -7.05 7.35 3.98
CA PHE A 86 -6.31 7.93 5.10
C PHE A 86 -7.22 8.80 5.97
N GLU A 87 -7.32 8.46 7.24
CA GLU A 87 -7.94 9.30 8.27
C GLU A 87 -6.97 10.34 8.85
N GLU A 88 -7.51 11.35 9.54
CA GLU A 88 -6.75 12.43 10.20
C GLU A 88 -5.64 11.91 11.13
N LYS A 89 -5.88 10.80 11.84
CA LYS A 89 -4.88 10.20 12.74
C LYS A 89 -3.59 9.75 12.04
N HIS A 90 -3.57 9.68 10.71
CA HIS A 90 -2.40 9.27 9.93
C HIS A 90 -1.62 10.44 9.33
N SER A 91 -2.13 11.68 9.38
CA SER A 91 -1.54 12.84 8.69
C SER A 91 -0.15 13.22 9.20
N ASN A 92 0.12 12.95 10.48
CA ASN A 92 1.40 13.29 11.14
C ASN A 92 2.39 12.11 11.15
N ALA A 93 2.16 11.08 10.33
CA ALA A 93 3.08 9.95 10.25
C ALA A 93 4.41 10.39 9.61
N SER A 94 5.53 10.08 10.26
CA SER A 94 6.87 10.30 9.70
C SER A 94 7.25 9.24 8.66
N ARG A 95 6.62 8.06 8.76
CA ARG A 95 6.81 6.92 7.88
C ARG A 95 5.50 6.16 7.77
N ILE A 96 5.23 5.64 6.58
CA ILE A 96 4.08 4.79 6.30
C ILE A 96 4.55 3.60 5.48
N GLU A 97 4.13 2.41 5.89
CA GLU A 97 4.48 1.17 5.20
C GLU A 97 3.27 0.29 5.02
N TRP A 98 3.15 -0.27 3.83
CA TRP A 98 2.19 -1.32 3.54
C TRP A 98 2.93 -2.64 3.41
N ARG A 99 2.39 -3.72 3.98
CA ARG A 99 2.98 -5.05 3.89
C ARG A 99 1.91 -6.13 3.86
N LEU A 100 2.22 -7.29 3.30
CA LEU A 100 1.32 -8.43 3.34
C LEU A 100 1.61 -9.32 4.56
N ILE A 101 0.56 -9.83 5.21
CA ILE A 101 0.64 -10.87 6.24
C ILE A 101 -0.15 -12.08 5.77
N THR A 102 0.43 -13.27 5.87
CA THR A 102 -0.19 -14.54 5.42
C THR A 102 -0.97 -15.26 6.52
N GLY A 103 -1.54 -14.51 7.47
CA GLY A 103 -2.36 -15.05 8.55
C GLY A 103 -1.66 -16.15 9.36
N ALA A 104 -2.17 -17.37 9.28
CA ALA A 104 -1.65 -18.53 10.01
C ALA A 104 -0.38 -19.15 9.39
N ASP A 105 -0.14 -18.97 8.08
CA ASP A 105 1.06 -19.51 7.43
C ASP A 105 2.27 -18.60 7.71
N LYS A 106 3.35 -19.19 8.21
CA LYS A 106 4.58 -18.47 8.59
C LYS A 106 5.78 -18.80 7.71
N LEU A 107 5.73 -19.92 7.00
CA LEU A 107 6.93 -20.58 6.45
C LEU A 107 6.88 -20.70 4.94
N SER A 108 5.69 -20.77 4.36
CA SER A 108 5.53 -20.97 2.93
C SER A 108 5.97 -19.74 2.16
N ASP A 109 6.76 -19.96 1.12
CA ASP A 109 7.18 -18.90 0.21
C ASP A 109 5.95 -18.25 -0.45
N ILE A 110 6.07 -16.97 -0.79
CA ILE A 110 5.00 -16.23 -1.43
C ILE A 110 5.50 -15.45 -2.64
N ASP A 111 4.76 -15.55 -3.73
CA ASP A 111 5.00 -14.79 -4.95
C ASP A 111 3.97 -13.66 -5.11
N TYR A 112 4.44 -12.59 -5.74
CA TYR A 112 3.68 -11.40 -6.09
C TYR A 112 3.82 -11.10 -7.58
N LYS A 113 2.72 -10.76 -8.23
CA LYS A 113 2.68 -10.37 -9.64
C LYS A 113 1.70 -9.22 -9.84
N ASP A 114 1.98 -8.34 -10.80
CA ASP A 114 1.11 -7.22 -11.16
C ASP A 114 0.75 -6.31 -9.97
N ILE A 115 1.76 -5.96 -9.14
CA ILE A 115 1.59 -5.12 -7.95
C ILE A 115 1.31 -3.69 -8.38
N SER A 116 0.23 -3.10 -7.86
CA SER A 116 -0.14 -1.71 -8.06
C SER A 116 -0.63 -1.11 -6.74
N ILE A 117 -0.10 0.06 -6.40
CA ILE A 117 -0.60 0.94 -5.33
C ILE A 117 -0.82 2.30 -5.96
N ALA A 118 -2.07 2.71 -6.08
CA ALA A 118 -2.43 3.93 -6.80
C ALA A 118 -3.41 4.77 -5.99
N ILE A 119 -3.25 6.10 -6.05
CA ILE A 119 -4.25 7.04 -5.52
C ILE A 119 -5.50 6.91 -6.40
N SER A 120 -6.65 6.62 -5.80
CA SER A 120 -7.93 6.54 -6.50
C SER A 120 -8.77 7.80 -6.34
N GLN A 121 -8.64 8.48 -5.21
CA GLN A 121 -9.31 9.74 -4.90
C GLN A 121 -8.45 10.55 -3.94
N GLY A 122 -8.52 11.87 -4.02
CA GLY A 122 -7.86 12.76 -3.10
C GLY A 122 -8.09 14.21 -3.48
N SER A 123 -7.93 15.10 -2.52
CA SER A 123 -7.91 16.54 -2.76
C SER A 123 -6.68 16.89 -3.60
N VAL A 124 -6.83 17.77 -4.59
CA VAL A 124 -5.69 18.36 -5.28
C VAL A 124 -5.05 19.36 -4.32
N ASP A 125 -3.90 19.00 -3.74
CA ASP A 125 -3.18 19.86 -2.78
C ASP A 125 -2.42 21.00 -3.48
N LYS A 126 -1.82 20.69 -4.63
CA LYS A 126 -1.08 21.66 -5.43
C LYS A 126 -1.17 21.34 -6.91
N ILE A 127 -1.25 22.39 -7.71
CA ILE A 127 -1.03 22.32 -9.15
C ILE A 127 0.46 22.54 -9.35
N VAL A 128 1.18 21.49 -9.75
CA VAL A 128 2.57 21.64 -10.18
C VAL A 128 2.55 22.11 -11.62
N VAL A 129 2.90 23.36 -11.83
CA VAL A 129 3.10 23.92 -13.17
C VAL A 129 4.53 23.64 -13.59
N ASP A 130 4.74 23.29 -14.85
CA ASP A 130 6.07 23.03 -15.41
C ASP A 130 6.98 24.27 -15.24
N LYS A 131 8.25 24.06 -14.88
CA LYS A 131 9.21 25.16 -14.71
C LYS A 131 9.51 25.92 -16.01
N SER A 132 9.25 25.32 -17.18
CA SER A 132 9.42 25.99 -18.47
C SER A 132 8.48 27.17 -18.68
N VAL A 133 7.41 27.29 -17.90
CA VAL A 133 6.53 28.47 -17.89
C VAL A 133 6.81 29.41 -16.73
N GLU A 134 7.83 29.14 -15.90
CA GLU A 134 8.26 29.99 -14.80
C GLU A 134 8.73 31.34 -15.38
N GLY A 135 7.95 32.41 -15.14
CA GLY A 135 8.16 33.75 -15.73
C GLY A 135 7.22 34.15 -16.88
N CYS A 136 6.44 33.22 -17.44
CA CYS A 136 5.36 33.53 -18.38
C CYS A 136 4.03 33.89 -17.68
N TRP A 137 4.02 33.83 -16.34
CA TRP A 137 2.87 34.16 -15.50
C TRP A 137 2.84 35.67 -15.23
N GLY A 138 1.81 36.34 -15.74
CA GLY A 138 1.54 37.75 -15.50
C GLY A 138 0.10 37.99 -15.04
N VAL A 139 -0.23 39.26 -14.78
CA VAL A 139 -1.60 39.67 -14.46
C VAL A 139 -2.56 39.23 -15.58
N GLY A 140 -3.62 38.50 -15.23
CA GLY A 140 -4.61 37.97 -16.17
C GLY A 140 -4.33 36.56 -16.70
N SER A 141 -3.31 35.86 -16.18
CA SER A 141 -3.10 34.45 -16.49
C SER A 141 -4.12 33.58 -15.75
N GLU A 142 -4.70 32.58 -16.42
CA GLU A 142 -5.65 31.62 -15.84
C GLU A 142 -5.15 30.18 -16.03
N ILE A 143 -5.31 29.35 -15.01
CA ILE A 143 -5.16 27.88 -15.11
C ILE A 143 -6.58 27.31 -15.20
N LEU A 144 -6.93 26.78 -16.37
CA LEU A 144 -8.14 25.99 -16.55
C LEU A 144 -7.82 24.53 -16.23
N ILE A 145 -8.57 23.95 -15.29
CA ILE A 145 -8.45 22.56 -14.83
C ILE A 145 -9.69 21.79 -15.30
#